data_AF-A0A6J5V8T1-F1
#
_entry.id   AF-A0A6J5V8T1-F1
#
_cell.length_a   1.000
_cell.length_b   1.000
_cell.length_c   1.000
_cell.angle_alpha   90.00
_cell.angle_beta   90.00
_cell.angle_gamma   90.00
#
_symmetry.space_group_name_H-M   'P 1'
#
loop_
_entity.id
_entity.type
_entity.pdbx_description
1 polymer ?
#
loop_
_entity_poly.entity_id
_entity_poly.type
_entity_poly.pdbx_seq_one_letter_code
_entity_poly.pdbx_strand_id
1 'polypeptide(L)'
;MTKLTGWKREEVMDKMLFGEVFGINKACCRLKSQEAFVNLGVVLNHAMTGQVSEKVPFGFCARSGKHIECLLCVSKKLDSEGSVTGVFCFLQLASPEQQEALHVQRL
;
A
#
# COMPACT_ATOMS: atom_id res chain seq x y z
N MET A 1 -7.80 5.42 4.66
CA MET A 1 -7.88 3.95 4.64
C MET A 1 -9.30 3.42 4.74
N THR A 2 -10.09 3.69 5.80
CA THR A 2 -11.43 3.07 6.00
C THR A 2 -12.37 3.16 4.80
N LYS A 3 -12.50 4.33 4.16
CA LYS A 3 -13.32 4.47 2.95
C LYS A 3 -12.83 3.63 1.76
N LEU A 4 -11.52 3.44 1.64
CA LEU A 4 -10.89 2.72 0.54
C LEU A 4 -10.94 1.20 0.74
N THR A 5 -10.65 0.75 1.96
CA THR A 5 -10.46 -0.68 2.25
C THR A 5 -11.67 -1.32 2.93
N GLY A 6 -12.58 -0.54 3.51
CA GLY A 6 -13.71 -1.02 4.30
C GLY A 6 -13.34 -1.52 5.71
N TRP A 7 -12.07 -1.41 6.11
CA TRP A 7 -11.62 -1.76 7.46
C TRP A 7 -11.65 -0.55 8.39
N LYS A 8 -12.25 -0.72 9.58
CA LYS A 8 -12.23 0.32 10.60
C LYS A 8 -10.86 0.42 11.24
N ARG A 9 -10.58 1.55 11.89
CA ARG A 9 -9.26 1.83 12.47
C ARG A 9 -8.92 0.79 13.54
N GLU A 10 -9.85 0.56 14.45
CA GLU A 10 -9.77 -0.39 15.56
C GLU A 10 -9.56 -1.85 15.11
N GLU A 11 -9.89 -2.20 13.87
CA GLU A 11 -9.66 -3.54 13.32
C GLU A 11 -8.25 -3.73 12.76
N VAL A 12 -7.47 -2.65 12.61
CA VAL A 12 -6.19 -2.63 11.89
C VAL A 12 -5.04 -2.11 12.74
N MET A 13 -5.31 -1.20 13.68
CA MET A 13 -4.28 -0.72 14.61
C MET A 13 -3.68 -1.90 15.40
N ASP A 14 -2.40 -1.75 15.74
CA ASP A 14 -1.59 -2.72 16.48
C ASP A 14 -1.36 -4.08 15.79
N LYS A 15 -1.85 -4.24 14.54
CA LYS A 15 -1.50 -5.37 13.68
C LYS A 15 -0.24 -5.12 12.88
N MET A 16 0.47 -6.18 12.55
CA MET A 16 1.61 -6.14 11.64
C MET A 16 1.17 -5.71 10.25
N LEU A 17 1.74 -4.59 9.78
CA LEU A 17 1.48 -4.06 8.43
C LEU A 17 1.74 -5.13 7.36
N PHE A 18 2.82 -5.88 7.55
CA PHE A 18 3.23 -6.98 6.69
C PHE A 18 2.75 -8.30 7.29
N GLY A 19 1.89 -9.02 6.58
CA GLY A 19 1.28 -10.27 7.02
C GLY A 19 -0.19 -10.10 7.40
N GLU A 20 -0.47 -9.36 8.48
CA GLU A 20 -1.85 -9.25 9.01
C GLU A 20 -2.69 -8.19 8.29
N VAL A 21 -2.11 -7.01 8.01
CA VAL A 21 -2.78 -5.98 7.24
C VAL A 21 -2.64 -6.27 5.75
N PHE A 22 -1.42 -6.35 5.22
CA PHE A 22 -1.15 -6.71 3.83
C PHE A 22 -0.44 -8.06 3.76
N GLY A 23 -1.10 -9.06 3.18
CA GLY A 23 -0.58 -10.42 3.13
C GLY A 23 -1.32 -11.28 2.11
N ILE A 24 -0.87 -12.52 1.93
CA ILE A 24 -1.38 -13.42 0.88
C ILE A 24 -2.56 -14.25 1.38
N ASN A 25 -2.51 -14.66 2.65
CA ASN A 25 -3.50 -15.56 3.26
C ASN A 25 -4.07 -14.94 4.53
N LYS A 26 -5.41 -14.89 4.65
CA LYS A 26 -6.14 -14.39 5.85
C LYS A 26 -5.69 -13.00 6.35
N ALA A 27 -5.32 -12.09 5.44
CA ALA A 27 -4.99 -10.70 5.73
C ALA A 27 -6.18 -9.76 5.51
N CYS A 28 -6.14 -8.57 6.12
CA CYS A 28 -7.18 -7.54 5.94
C CYS A 28 -7.26 -7.08 4.47
N CYS A 29 -6.13 -6.68 3.92
CA CYS A 29 -5.93 -6.19 2.56
C CYS A 29 -5.11 -7.21 1.78
N ARG A 30 -5.78 -8.25 1.26
CA ARG A 30 -5.10 -9.39 0.63
C ARG A 30 -4.37 -8.98 -0.66
N LEU A 31 -3.12 -9.38 -0.80
CA LEU A 31 -2.32 -9.20 -2.03
C LEU A 31 -2.58 -10.35 -3.00
N LYS A 32 -2.50 -10.07 -4.31
CA LYS A 32 -2.83 -11.05 -5.37
C LYS A 32 -1.77 -12.14 -5.55
N SER A 33 -0.51 -11.88 -5.21
CA SER A 33 0.61 -12.79 -5.46
C SER A 33 1.68 -12.71 -4.39
N GLN A 34 2.52 -13.75 -4.32
CA GLN A 34 3.73 -13.76 -3.50
C GLN A 34 4.70 -12.67 -3.93
N GLU A 35 4.81 -12.42 -5.23
CA GLU A 35 5.63 -11.35 -5.79
C GLU A 35 5.20 -9.97 -5.27
N ALA A 36 3.91 -9.66 -5.29
CA ALA A 36 3.39 -8.40 -4.76
C ALA A 36 3.71 -8.22 -3.27
N PHE A 37 3.68 -9.31 -2.50
CA PHE A 37 4.07 -9.31 -1.09
C PHE A 37 5.55 -9.04 -0.91
N VAL A 38 6.43 -9.73 -1.65
CA VAL A 38 7.88 -9.49 -1.59
C VAL A 38 8.22 -8.08 -2.02
N ASN A 39 7.64 -7.58 -3.11
CA ASN A 39 7.87 -6.22 -3.62
C ASN A 39 7.46 -5.16 -2.59
N LEU A 40 6.33 -5.34 -1.88
CA LEU A 40 5.95 -4.44 -0.79
C LEU A 40 7.01 -4.43 0.32
N GLY A 41 7.52 -5.59 0.71
CA GLY A 41 8.57 -5.70 1.73
C GLY A 41 9.86 -4.99 1.30
N VAL A 42 10.26 -5.16 0.04
CA VAL A 42 11.42 -4.46 -0.56
C VAL A 42 11.23 -2.95 -0.49
N VAL A 43 10.09 -2.43 -0.94
CA VAL A 43 9.77 -0.99 -0.94
C VAL A 43 9.80 -0.39 0.46
N LEU A 44 9.20 -1.08 1.45
CA LEU A 44 9.18 -0.62 2.84
C LEU A 44 10.59 -0.60 3.44
N ASN A 45 11.41 -1.63 3.18
CA ASN A 45 12.79 -1.70 3.64
C ASN A 45 13.67 -0.61 3.01
N HIS A 46 13.53 -0.35 1.72
CA HIS A 46 14.23 0.76 1.05
C HIS A 46 13.90 2.11 1.68
N ALA A 47 12.62 2.36 1.98
CA ALA A 47 12.22 3.60 2.63
C ALA A 47 12.86 3.74 4.03
N MET A 48 12.91 2.66 4.81
CA MET A 48 13.54 2.64 6.13
C MET A 48 15.04 2.95 6.08
N THR A 49 15.76 2.49 5.05
CA THR A 49 17.19 2.79 4.85
C THR A 49 17.46 4.16 4.23
N GLY A 50 16.40 4.96 3.99
CA GLY A 50 16.51 6.33 3.49
C GLY A 50 16.58 6.45 1.97
N GLN A 51 16.34 5.38 1.24
CA GLN A 51 16.16 5.44 -0.20
C GLN A 51 14.71 5.82 -0.50
N VAL A 52 14.52 6.97 -1.16
CA VAL A 52 13.17 7.42 -1.55
C VAL A 52 12.70 6.52 -2.68
N SER A 53 11.65 5.74 -2.42
CA SER A 53 10.96 5.02 -3.48
C SER A 53 10.18 6.00 -4.34
N GLU A 54 10.41 5.96 -5.65
CA GLU A 54 9.48 6.51 -6.64
C GLU A 54 8.10 5.84 -6.51
N LYS A 55 7.07 6.43 -7.12
CA LYS A 55 5.69 5.91 -7.08
C LYS A 55 5.64 4.50 -7.67
N VAL A 56 5.43 3.47 -6.84
CA VAL A 56 5.39 2.08 -7.32
C VAL A 56 3.94 1.62 -7.54
N PRO A 57 3.66 0.83 -8.59
CA PRO A 57 2.36 0.16 -8.72
C PRO A 57 2.10 -0.76 -7.52
N PHE A 58 0.91 -0.65 -6.94
CA PHE A 58 0.51 -1.44 -5.79
C PHE A 58 -0.97 -1.80 -5.86
N GLY A 59 -1.30 -3.05 -5.51
CA GLY A 59 -2.67 -3.54 -5.55
C GLY A 59 -3.01 -4.54 -4.47
N PHE A 60 -4.23 -4.46 -3.96
CA PHE A 60 -4.74 -5.31 -2.88
C PHE A 60 -6.26 -5.44 -2.96
N CYS A 61 -6.83 -6.42 -2.26
CA CYS A 61 -8.28 -6.61 -2.14
C CYS A 61 -8.81 -5.89 -0.88
N ALA A 62 -9.84 -5.06 -1.04
CA ALA A 62 -10.59 -4.47 0.05
C ALA A 62 -11.43 -5.53 0.79
N ARG A 63 -12.01 -5.17 1.95
CA ARG A 63 -12.91 -6.02 2.74
C ARG A 63 -14.10 -6.54 1.93
N SER A 64 -14.58 -5.75 0.97
CA SER A 64 -15.66 -6.14 0.05
C SER A 64 -15.24 -7.18 -0.99
N GLY A 65 -13.97 -7.56 -1.06
CA GLY A 65 -13.39 -8.38 -2.11
C GLY A 65 -12.98 -7.60 -3.36
N LYS A 66 -13.41 -6.33 -3.51
CA LYS A 66 -13.03 -5.47 -4.63
C LYS A 66 -11.51 -5.32 -4.70
N HIS A 67 -10.94 -5.57 -5.87
CA HIS A 67 -9.53 -5.28 -6.11
C HIS A 67 -9.31 -3.78 -6.31
N ILE A 68 -8.31 -3.25 -5.62
CA ILE A 68 -7.88 -1.85 -5.68
C ILE A 68 -6.50 -1.84 -6.30
N GLU A 69 -6.33 -1.03 -7.34
CA GLU A 69 -5.04 -0.71 -7.95
C GLU A 69 -4.75 0.77 -7.71
N CYS A 70 -3.51 1.05 -7.29
CA CYS A 70 -3.07 2.39 -6.92
C CYS A 70 -1.55 2.50 -7.09
N LEU A 71 -1.04 3.72 -6.94
CA LEU A 71 0.38 3.98 -6.75
C LEU A 71 0.67 4.13 -5.26
N LEU A 72 1.74 3.48 -4.80
CA LEU A 72 2.26 3.58 -3.44
C LEU A 72 3.50 4.48 -3.44
N CYS A 73 3.50 5.47 -2.55
CA CYS A 73 4.70 6.24 -2.20
C CYS A 73 5.03 5.96 -0.74
N VAL A 74 6.29 5.70 -0.42
CA VAL A 74 6.74 5.45 0.95
C VAL A 74 7.84 6.44 1.31
N SER A 75 7.74 7.03 2.51
CA SER A 75 8.72 7.97 3.04
C SER A 75 9.05 7.60 4.47
N LYS A 76 10.33 7.69 4.86
CA LYS A 76 10.72 7.50 6.26
C LYS A 76 10.10 8.56 7.16
N LYS A 77 9.73 8.16 8.37
CA LYS A 77 9.36 9.04 9.46
C LYS A 77 10.57 9.21 10.36
N LEU A 78 10.97 10.46 10.55
CA LEU A 78 12.04 10.84 11.47
C LEU A 78 11.45 11.45 12.74
N ASP A 79 12.13 11.27 13.86
CA ASP A 79 11.88 12.07 15.07
C ASP A 79 12.68 13.38 15.06
N SER A 80 12.63 14.13 16.16
CA SER A 80 13.34 15.40 16.32
C SER A 80 14.87 15.25 16.34
N GLU A 81 15.38 14.06 16.61
CA GLU A 81 16.81 13.75 16.64
C GLU A 81 17.32 13.19 15.30
N GLY A 82 16.43 13.01 14.33
CA GLY A 82 16.75 12.47 13.01
C GLY A 82 16.78 10.93 12.95
N SER A 83 16.35 10.24 14.00
CA SER A 83 16.26 8.78 14.03
C SER A 83 15.01 8.29 13.30
N VAL A 84 15.13 7.18 12.57
CA VAL A 84 14.01 6.58 11.83
C VAL A 84 13.08 5.88 12.82
N THR A 85 11.85 6.38 12.97
CA THR A 85 10.83 5.82 13.87
C THR A 85 9.71 5.08 13.13
N GLY A 86 9.76 5.05 11.80
CA GLY A 86 8.81 4.30 10.97
C GLY A 86 8.74 4.82 9.54
N VAL A 87 7.61 4.59 8.87
CA VAL A 87 7.33 5.07 7.51
C VAL A 87 5.93 5.68 7.40
N PHE A 88 5.78 6.62 6.47
CA PHE A 88 4.51 7.08 5.94
C PHE A 88 4.28 6.49 4.55
N CYS A 89 3.08 5.96 4.34
CA CYS A 89 2.66 5.41 3.06
C CYS A 89 1.50 6.23 2.50
N PHE A 90 1.63 6.71 1.27
CA PHE A 90 0.59 7.38 0.53
C PHE A 90 0.08 6.48 -0.59
N LEU A 91 -1.24 6.31 -0.67
CA LEU A 91 -1.90 5.59 -1.76
C LEU A 91 -2.56 6.60 -2.68
N GLN A 92 -2.06 6.68 -3.91
CA GLN A 92 -2.66 7.51 -4.96
C GLN A 92 -3.52 6.62 -5.85
N LEU A 93 -4.83 6.84 -5.80
CA LEU A 93 -5.80 6.22 -6.70
C LEU A 93 -5.83 7.01 -8.00
N ALA A 94 -5.99 6.33 -9.13
CA ALA A 94 -6.30 7.00 -10.38
C ALA A 94 -7.68 7.69 -10.25
N SER A 95 -7.79 8.93 -10.73
CA SER A 95 -9.10 9.58 -10.84
C SER A 95 -9.97 8.84 -11.87
N PRO A 96 -11.30 8.99 -11.83
CA PRO A 96 -12.19 8.41 -12.84
C PRO A 96 -11.78 8.78 -14.27
N GLU A 97 -11.36 10.04 -14.50
CA GLU A 97 -10.91 10.52 -15.81
C GLU A 97 -9.59 9.84 -16.25
N GLN A 98 -8.69 9.57 -15.30
CA GLN A 98 -7.46 8.82 -15.56
C GLN A 98 -7.73 7.34 -15.83
N GLN A 99 -8.73 6.75 -15.17
CA GLN A 99 -9.15 5.37 -15.41
C GLN A 99 -9.79 5.20 -16.80
N GLU A 100 -10.58 6.18 -17.26
CA GLU A 100 -11.15 6.18 -18.62
C GLU A 100 -10.04 6.30 -19.68
N ALA A 101 -9.08 7.21 -19.50
CA ALA A 101 -7.96 7.35 -20.45
C ALA A 101 -7.11 6.07 -20.58
N LEU A 102 -6.94 5.32 -19.48
CA LEU A 102 -6.23 4.04 -19.49
C LEU A 102 -7.00 2.91 -20.19
N HIS A 103 -8.34 2.98 -20.25
CA HIS A 103 -9.14 2.03 -21.04
C HIS A 103 -9.06 2.31 -22.54
N VAL A 104 -9.00 3.59 -22.96
CA VAL A 104 -8.91 3.96 -24.37
C VAL A 104 -7.58 3.57 -25.00
N GLN A 105 -6.48 3.55 -24.24
CA GLN A 105 -5.16 3.11 -24.75
C GLN A 105 -5.01 1.58 -24.89
N ARG A 106 -5.98 0.79 -24.41
CA ARG A 106 -5.98 -0.68 -24.50
C ARG A 106 -6.89 -1.22 -25.61
N LEU A 107 -7.55 -0.34 -26.38
CA LEU A 107 -8.28 -0.62 -27.63
C LEU A 107 -7.39 -0.29 -28.83
#